data_AF-A0AAU7PDX0-F1
#
_entry.id   AF-A0AAU7PDX0-F1
#
_cell.length_a   1.000
_cell.length_b   1.000
_cell.length_c   1.000
_cell.angle_alpha   90.00
_cell.angle_beta   90.00
_cell.angle_gamma   90.00
#
_symmetry.space_group_name_H-M   'P 1'
#
loop_
_entity.id
_entity.type
_entity.pdbx_description
1 polymer ?
#
loop_
_entity_poly.entity_id
_entity_poly.type
_entity_poly.pdbx_seq_one_letter_code
_entity_poly.pdbx_strand_id
1 'polypeptide(L)'
;MLACAHGAPAQSMRSSTGKSTYTYIPPVRQPHNSMARDTTPFNCEQYRTRPGMVRYCQSIENVTLLSEAQRQGRPAPSDSIIALPGLGTAEAKQLGYACVGGQAMKRLRNGWEQVSATGGGWQRCQGG
;
A
#
# COMPACT_ATOMS: atom_id res chain seq x y z
N MET A 1 -7.20 35.96 -57.25
CA MET A 1 -7.10 36.31 -55.81
C MET A 1 -8.50 36.32 -55.22
N LEU A 2 -8.94 35.22 -54.62
CA LEU A 2 -10.19 35.14 -53.84
C LEU A 2 -9.85 34.64 -52.44
N ALA A 3 -10.16 35.44 -51.42
CA ALA A 3 -9.91 35.14 -50.03
C ALA A 3 -11.08 34.33 -49.45
N CYS A 4 -10.80 33.15 -48.87
CA CYS A 4 -11.79 32.38 -48.12
C CYS A 4 -11.67 32.72 -46.63
N ALA A 5 -12.46 33.68 -46.14
CA ALA A 5 -12.64 33.91 -44.72
C ALA A 5 -13.64 32.90 -44.15
N HIS A 6 -13.16 31.93 -43.37
CA HIS A 6 -14.02 31.00 -42.63
C HIS A 6 -14.29 31.58 -41.24
N GLY A 7 -15.54 31.99 -40.99
CA GLY A 7 -15.99 32.45 -39.68
C GLY A 7 -15.99 31.30 -38.67
N ALA A 8 -15.32 31.51 -37.52
CA ALA A 8 -15.32 30.57 -36.41
C ALA A 8 -16.69 30.59 -35.69
N PRO A 9 -17.36 29.45 -35.45
CA PRO A 9 -18.54 29.42 -34.60
C PRO A 9 -18.13 29.72 -33.15
N ALA A 10 -18.67 30.80 -32.59
CA ALA A 10 -18.53 31.12 -31.18
C ALA A 10 -19.16 30.01 -30.32
N GLN A 11 -18.34 29.31 -29.55
CA GLN A 11 -18.81 28.30 -28.60
C GLN A 11 -19.40 29.02 -27.38
N SER A 12 -20.72 28.96 -27.21
CA SER A 12 -21.38 29.42 -25.99
C SER A 12 -21.17 28.38 -24.88
N MET A 13 -20.30 28.69 -23.91
CA MET A 13 -20.19 27.90 -22.68
C MET A 13 -21.41 28.20 -21.79
N ARG A 14 -22.31 27.22 -21.64
CA ARG A 14 -23.34 27.24 -20.58
C ARG A 14 -22.68 26.81 -19.27
N SER A 15 -22.56 27.74 -18.33
CA SER A 15 -22.16 27.41 -16.95
C SER A 15 -23.32 26.67 -16.29
N SER A 16 -23.15 25.38 -16.00
CA SER A 16 -24.09 24.61 -15.18
C SER A 16 -23.76 24.83 -13.71
N THR A 17 -24.41 25.80 -13.08
CA THR A 17 -24.46 25.90 -11.61
C THR A 17 -25.43 24.84 -11.08
N GLY A 18 -25.04 23.58 -11.17
CA GLY A 18 -25.67 22.48 -10.44
C GLY A 18 -25.16 22.48 -9.00
N LYS A 19 -26.06 22.43 -8.02
CA LYS A 19 -25.69 22.15 -6.63
C LYS A 19 -24.92 20.83 -6.62
N SER A 20 -23.68 20.83 -6.11
CA SER A 20 -22.91 19.61 -5.94
C SER A 20 -23.66 18.69 -4.98
N THR A 21 -24.46 17.77 -5.52
CA THR A 21 -24.91 16.61 -4.76
C THR A 21 -23.67 15.76 -4.57
N TYR A 22 -23.06 15.86 -3.38
CA TYR A 22 -22.01 14.94 -2.99
C TYR A 22 -22.60 13.54 -2.97
N THR A 23 -22.45 12.81 -4.08
CA THR A 23 -22.75 11.39 -4.13
C THR A 23 -21.71 10.70 -3.27
N TYR A 24 -22.13 10.18 -2.12
CA TYR A 24 -21.29 9.32 -1.31
C TYR A 24 -20.90 8.09 -2.14
N ILE A 25 -19.64 8.06 -2.56
CA ILE A 25 -19.04 6.87 -3.18
C ILE A 25 -18.57 6.01 -2.00
N PRO A 26 -19.18 4.84 -1.74
CA PRO A 26 -18.68 3.97 -0.69
C PRO A 26 -17.21 3.65 -0.99
N PRO A 27 -16.34 3.60 0.04
CA PRO A 27 -14.95 3.23 -0.18
C PRO A 27 -14.90 1.86 -0.85
N VAL A 28 -14.08 1.75 -1.90
CA VAL A 28 -13.83 0.47 -2.58
C VAL A 28 -13.39 -0.53 -1.52
N ARG A 29 -14.01 -1.72 -1.47
CA ARG A 29 -13.56 -2.76 -0.54
C ARG A 29 -12.09 -3.04 -0.82
N GLN A 30 -11.24 -2.83 0.18
CA GLN A 30 -9.82 -3.13 0.04
C GLN A 30 -9.67 -4.63 -0.27
N PRO A 31 -8.79 -5.01 -1.21
CA PRO A 31 -8.43 -6.40 -1.43
C PRO A 31 -8.03 -7.05 -0.10
N HIS A 32 -8.38 -8.32 0.09
CA HIS A 32 -7.91 -9.07 1.25
C HIS A 32 -6.39 -8.98 1.32
N ASN A 33 -5.86 -8.67 2.49
CA ASN A 33 -4.43 -8.61 2.71
C ASN A 33 -4.14 -9.44 3.96
N SER A 34 -3.62 -10.66 3.76
CA SER A 34 -3.30 -11.59 4.83
C SER A 34 -2.27 -11.04 5.84
N MET A 35 -1.66 -9.88 5.56
CA MET A 35 -0.63 -9.24 6.40
C MET A 35 -1.17 -8.14 7.32
N ALA A 36 -2.41 -7.67 7.12
CA ALA A 36 -2.87 -6.41 7.73
C ALA A 36 -3.23 -6.49 9.23
N ARG A 37 -3.24 -7.69 9.84
CA ARG A 37 -3.63 -7.90 11.25
C ARG A 37 -2.48 -8.43 12.09
N ASP A 38 -1.51 -7.56 12.32
CA ASP A 38 -0.48 -7.61 13.37
C ASP A 38 0.46 -8.81 13.40
N THR A 39 0.32 -9.73 12.47
CA THR A 39 1.33 -10.73 12.14
C THR A 39 1.07 -11.19 10.72
N THR A 40 2.14 -11.65 10.12
CA THR A 40 2.05 -12.54 9.01
C THR A 40 1.07 -13.68 9.30
N PRO A 41 0.37 -14.24 8.30
CA PRO A 41 -0.76 -15.13 8.54
C PRO A 41 -0.40 -16.34 9.43
N PHE A 42 0.87 -16.75 9.48
CA PHE A 42 1.30 -17.93 10.23
C PHE A 42 1.93 -17.65 11.60
N ASN A 43 2.07 -16.38 12.02
CA ASN A 43 2.52 -16.03 13.37
C ASN A 43 3.82 -16.77 13.76
N CYS A 44 4.84 -16.80 12.89
CA CYS A 44 6.00 -17.69 13.07
C CYS A 44 6.80 -17.45 14.36
N GLU A 45 6.65 -16.27 14.98
CA GLU A 45 7.20 -15.93 16.30
C GLU A 45 6.70 -16.85 17.42
N GLN A 46 5.56 -17.52 17.25
CA GLN A 46 5.09 -18.55 18.19
C GLN A 46 6.12 -19.68 18.37
N TYR A 47 6.96 -19.91 17.37
CA TYR A 47 8.01 -20.92 17.38
C TYR A 47 9.38 -20.38 17.82
N ARG A 48 9.48 -19.18 18.41
CA ARG A 48 10.75 -18.54 18.78
C ARG A 48 11.72 -19.42 19.58
N THR A 49 11.22 -20.40 20.34
CA THR A 49 12.03 -21.36 21.12
C THR A 49 12.62 -22.50 20.28
N ARG A 50 12.23 -22.60 19.00
CA ARG A 50 12.63 -23.63 18.03
C ARG A 50 13.08 -22.96 16.72
N PRO A 51 14.33 -22.52 16.62
CA PRO A 51 14.81 -21.73 15.47
C PRO A 51 14.57 -22.40 14.10
N GLY A 52 14.72 -23.72 14.02
CA GLY A 52 14.42 -24.47 12.79
C GLY A 52 12.95 -24.38 12.36
N MET A 53 12.02 -24.40 13.33
CA MET A 53 10.59 -24.24 13.06
C MET A 53 10.22 -22.81 12.65
N VAL A 54 10.88 -21.80 13.22
CA VAL A 54 10.71 -20.39 12.78
C VAL A 54 11.05 -20.27 11.30
N ARG A 55 12.22 -20.78 10.89
CA ARG A 55 12.67 -20.72 9.49
C ARG A 55 11.75 -21.49 8.56
N TYR A 56 11.30 -22.66 8.98
CA TYR A 56 10.33 -23.44 8.21
C TYR A 56 9.00 -22.69 8.04
N CYS A 57 8.42 -22.19 9.12
CA CYS A 57 7.19 -21.41 9.08
C CYS A 57 7.32 -20.18 8.16
N GLN A 58 8.40 -19.40 8.33
CA GLN A 58 8.69 -18.23 7.49
C GLN A 58 8.81 -18.58 6.01
N SER A 59 9.32 -19.78 5.68
CA SER A 59 9.45 -20.23 4.30
C SER A 59 8.10 -20.50 3.63
N ILE A 60 7.19 -21.21 4.31
CA ILE A 60 5.85 -21.49 3.80
C ILE A 60 5.06 -20.19 3.68
N GLU A 61 5.17 -19.33 4.69
CA GLU A 61 4.53 -18.03 4.72
C GLU A 61 4.94 -17.16 3.54
N ASN A 62 6.23 -17.10 3.24
CA ASN A 62 6.72 -16.32 2.11
C ASN A 62 6.12 -16.81 0.78
N VAL A 63 6.03 -18.13 0.58
CA VAL A 63 5.41 -18.73 -0.61
C VAL A 63 3.91 -18.40 -0.68
N THR A 64 3.19 -18.47 0.44
CA THR A 64 1.77 -18.11 0.50
C THR A 64 1.55 -16.64 0.13
N LEU A 65 2.33 -15.74 0.72
CA LEU A 65 2.22 -14.30 0.47
C LEU A 65 2.63 -13.93 -0.96
N LEU A 66 3.64 -14.60 -1.51
CA LEU A 66 4.00 -14.46 -2.92
C LEU A 66 2.85 -14.85 -3.85
N SER A 67 2.22 -16.01 -3.60
CA SER A 67 1.11 -16.49 -4.41
C SER A 67 -0.10 -15.55 -4.32
N GLU A 68 -0.41 -15.05 -3.12
CA GLU A 68 -1.47 -14.07 -2.91
C GLU A 68 -1.19 -12.76 -3.66
N ALA A 69 0.03 -12.23 -3.56
CA ALA A 69 0.43 -11.02 -4.25
C ALA A 69 0.29 -11.18 -5.77
N GLN A 70 0.76 -12.30 -6.32
CA GLN A 70 0.61 -12.62 -7.75
C GLN A 70 -0.86 -12.69 -8.18
N ARG A 71 -1.72 -13.38 -7.41
CA ARG A 71 -3.17 -13.45 -7.70
C ARG A 71 -3.85 -12.10 -7.67
N GLN A 72 -3.35 -11.17 -6.87
CA GLN A 72 -3.88 -9.81 -6.74
C GLN A 72 -3.21 -8.82 -7.71
N GLY A 73 -2.24 -9.24 -8.51
CA GLY A 73 -1.44 -8.34 -9.36
C GLY A 73 -0.63 -7.32 -8.56
N ARG A 74 -0.32 -7.62 -7.29
CA ARG A 74 0.49 -6.77 -6.41
C ARG A 74 1.96 -7.18 -6.47
N PRO A 75 2.90 -6.24 -6.21
CA PRO A 75 4.28 -6.60 -5.99
C PRO A 75 4.41 -7.66 -4.89
N ALA A 76 5.32 -8.62 -5.07
CA ALA A 76 5.65 -9.61 -4.07
C ALA A 76 6.15 -8.96 -2.77
N PRO A 77 5.94 -9.59 -1.61
CA PRO A 77 6.68 -9.21 -0.41
C PRO A 77 8.18 -9.46 -0.58
N SER A 78 9.00 -8.64 0.06
CA SER A 78 10.41 -8.95 0.28
C SER A 78 10.58 -10.09 1.29
N ASP A 79 11.69 -10.81 1.20
CA ASP A 79 12.18 -11.73 2.22
C ASP A 79 12.81 -11.02 3.43
N SER A 80 13.15 -9.74 3.29
CA SER A 80 13.70 -8.90 4.35
C SER A 80 12.59 -8.32 5.24
N ILE A 81 12.80 -8.36 6.55
CA ILE A 81 11.91 -7.79 7.57
C ILE A 81 12.72 -6.81 8.42
N ILE A 82 12.27 -5.55 8.49
CA ILE A 82 12.93 -4.49 9.27
C ILE A 82 12.10 -4.11 10.50
N ALA A 83 12.75 -3.65 11.57
CA ALA A 83 12.02 -3.10 12.70
C ALA A 83 11.60 -1.65 12.40
N LEU A 84 10.30 -1.34 12.50
CA LEU A 84 9.76 0.01 12.35
C LEU A 84 8.73 0.31 13.44
N PRO A 85 8.66 1.55 13.93
CA PRO A 85 7.66 1.93 14.93
C PRO A 85 6.23 1.87 14.35
N GLY A 86 5.25 1.58 15.19
CA GLY A 86 3.83 1.58 14.80
C GLY A 86 3.34 2.95 14.32
N LEU A 87 2.36 2.97 13.42
CA LEU A 87 1.74 4.21 12.95
C LEU A 87 1.11 5.01 14.11
N GLY A 88 1.39 6.30 14.15
CA GLY A 88 0.83 7.21 15.16
C GLY A 88 1.71 7.46 16.38
N THR A 89 2.75 6.63 16.58
CA THR A 89 3.80 6.83 17.60
C THR A 89 4.59 8.12 17.35
N ALA A 90 5.22 8.66 18.41
CA ALA A 90 6.05 9.87 18.29
C ALA A 90 7.29 9.59 17.41
N GLU A 91 7.85 8.39 17.58
CA GLU A 91 8.99 7.86 16.85
C GLU A 91 8.67 7.77 15.35
N ALA A 92 7.51 7.23 14.97
CA ALA A 92 7.10 7.18 13.57
C ALA A 92 6.92 8.57 12.94
N LYS A 93 6.40 9.54 13.71
CA LYS A 93 6.23 10.93 13.24
C LYS A 93 7.58 11.61 12.97
N GLN A 94 8.57 11.35 13.81
CA GLN A 94 9.93 11.91 13.70
C GLN A 94 10.75 11.21 12.60
N LEU A 95 10.71 9.88 12.56
CA LEU A 95 11.41 9.06 11.58
C LEU A 95 10.84 9.26 10.16
N GLY A 96 9.53 9.52 10.07
CA GLY A 96 8.83 9.56 8.78
C GLY A 96 8.64 8.17 8.17
N TYR A 97 8.80 7.12 8.97
CA TYR A 97 8.51 5.74 8.59
C TYR A 97 7.67 5.08 9.68
N ALA A 98 6.77 4.19 9.27
CA ALA A 98 5.92 3.44 10.18
C ALA A 98 5.72 2.02 9.67
N CYS A 99 5.51 1.08 10.60
CA CYS A 99 4.98 -0.24 10.28
C CYS A 99 3.45 -0.19 10.33
N VAL A 100 2.80 -0.59 9.24
CA VAL A 100 1.34 -0.65 9.12
C VAL A 100 0.95 -2.03 8.63
N GLY A 101 0.42 -2.90 9.49
CA GLY A 101 -0.01 -4.24 9.09
C GLY A 101 1.10 -5.00 8.36
N GLY A 102 2.30 -5.05 8.95
CA GLY A 102 3.48 -5.72 8.42
C GLY A 102 4.15 -5.05 7.21
N GLN A 103 3.65 -3.91 6.72
CA GLN A 103 4.20 -3.16 5.59
C GLN A 103 4.94 -1.92 6.07
N ALA A 104 6.16 -1.74 5.57
CA ALA A 104 6.91 -0.52 5.79
C ALA A 104 6.32 0.62 4.95
N MET A 105 5.94 1.70 5.61
CA MET A 105 5.34 2.87 5.00
C MET A 105 6.23 4.09 5.23
N LYS A 106 6.47 4.87 4.17
CA LYS A 106 7.15 6.16 4.22
C LYS A 106 6.14 7.30 4.22
N ARG A 107 6.36 8.29 5.06
CA ARG A 107 5.52 9.48 5.16
C ARG A 107 5.75 10.40 3.96
N LEU A 108 4.67 10.81 3.33
CA LEU A 108 4.62 11.86 2.32
C LEU A 108 3.95 13.12 2.90
N ARG A 109 4.02 14.24 2.17
CA ARG A 109 3.39 15.51 2.60
C ARG A 109 1.89 15.38 2.87
N ASN A 110 1.21 14.53 2.10
CA ASN A 110 -0.25 14.36 2.12
C ASN A 110 -0.68 12.89 2.28
N GLY A 111 0.22 12.00 2.72
CA GLY A 111 -0.12 10.59 2.81
C GLY A 111 1.05 9.69 3.18
N TRP A 112 0.95 8.44 2.74
CA TRP A 112 1.93 7.40 2.98
C TRP A 112 2.18 6.61 1.70
N GLU A 113 3.42 6.17 1.52
CA GLU A 113 3.87 5.38 0.38
C GLU A 113 4.42 4.04 0.88
N GLN A 114 4.13 2.95 0.19
CA GLN A 114 4.76 1.65 0.48
C GLN A 114 6.23 1.70 0.09
N VAL A 115 7.10 1.26 1.00
CA VAL A 115 8.54 1.19 0.76
C VAL A 115 8.86 -0.04 -0.07
N SER A 116 9.71 0.09 -1.08
CA SER A 116 10.28 -1.05 -1.81
C SER A 116 11.53 -1.56 -1.09
N ALA A 117 11.73 -2.88 -1.07
CA ALA A 117 12.96 -3.46 -0.56
C ALA A 117 14.05 -3.44 -1.63
N THR A 118 15.31 -3.40 -1.22
CA THR A 118 16.46 -3.45 -2.14
C THR A 118 16.48 -4.74 -2.97
N GLY A 119 16.03 -5.87 -2.39
CA GLY A 119 15.89 -7.15 -3.09
C GLY A 119 14.67 -7.25 -4.00
N GLY A 120 13.91 -6.16 -4.16
CA GLY A 120 12.65 -6.15 -4.89
C GLY A 120 11.45 -6.48 -4.01
N GLY A 121 10.27 -6.21 -4.55
CA GLY A 121 9.02 -6.31 -3.79
C GLY A 121 8.84 -5.17 -2.80
N TRP A 122 7.76 -5.24 -2.03
CA TRP A 122 7.50 -4.28 -0.96
C TRP A 122 8.20 -4.72 0.33
N GLN A 123 8.72 -3.75 1.08
CA GLN A 123 9.48 -3.97 2.30
C GLN A 123 8.55 -4.38 3.45
N ARG A 124 8.81 -5.55 4.02
CA ARG A 124 8.12 -6.00 5.23
C ARG A 124 8.73 -5.36 6.46
N CYS A 125 7.92 -5.18 7.48
CA CYS A 125 8.38 -4.72 8.79
C CYS A 125 7.75 -5.50 9.94
N GLN A 126 8.42 -5.43 11.08
CA GLN A 126 7.94 -5.83 12.39
C GLN A 126 7.94 -4.61 13.31
N GLY A 127 6.96 -4.52 14.20
CA GLY A 127 6.79 -3.39 15.10
C GLY A 127 5.42 -2.72 14.92
N GLY A 128 4.97 -2.10 16.01
CA GLY A 128 3.56 -1.82 16.27
C GLY A 128 3.34 -1.82 17.76
#